data_AF-A0A392P6P4-F1
#
_entry.id   AF-A0A392P6P4-F1
#
_cell.length_a   1.000
_cell.length_b   1.000
_cell.length_c   1.000
_cell.angle_alpha   90.00
_cell.angle_beta   90.00
_cell.angle_gamma   90.00
#
_symmetry.space_group_name_H-M   'P 1'
#
loop_
_entity.id
_entity.type
_entity.pdbx_description
1 polymer ?
#
loop_
_entity_poly.entity_id
_entity_poly.type
_entity_poly.pdbx_seq_one_letter_code
_entity_poly.pdbx_strand_id
1 'polypeptide(L)' 'GDGDYELVKDVIFDDYLRQKLAKTEAELLAEKKCVAHLTGEGIAVCDLPGDTMLPGEM' A
#
# COMPACT_ATOMS: atom_id res chain seq x y z
N GLY A 1 -3.46 13.20 -25.00
CA GLY A 1 -3.68 12.35 -23.83
C GLY A 1 -5.06 12.67 -23.31
N ASP A 2 -5.86 11.64 -23.10
CA ASP A 2 -7.20 11.68 -22.48
C ASP A 2 -7.16 11.73 -20.95
N GLY A 3 -5.97 11.51 -20.35
CA GLY A 3 -5.76 11.54 -18.90
C GLY A 3 -5.73 10.16 -18.27
N ASP A 4 -6.04 9.13 -19.05
CA ASP A 4 -5.95 7.74 -18.63
C ASP A 4 -4.53 7.19 -18.80
N TYR A 5 -4.27 6.06 -18.13
CA TYR A 5 -3.00 5.34 -18.21
C TYR A 5 -3.26 3.84 -18.23
N GLU A 6 -2.25 3.08 -18.67
CA GLU A 6 -2.24 1.62 -18.60
C GLU A 6 -1.01 1.12 -17.84
N LEU A 7 -1.13 -0.08 -17.27
CA LEU A 7 -0.02 -0.72 -16.58
C LEU A 7 1.00 -1.26 -17.60
N VAL A 8 2.28 -0.97 -17.37
CA VAL A 8 3.38 -1.56 -18.13
C VAL A 8 3.50 -3.05 -17.78
N LYS A 9 3.33 -3.92 -18.78
CA LYS A 9 3.31 -5.38 -18.58
C LYS A 9 4.69 -6.05 -18.64
N ASP A 10 5.65 -5.42 -19.33
CA ASP A 10 6.97 -6.00 -19.57
C ASP A 10 7.98 -5.49 -18.53
N VAL A 11 7.87 -6.01 -17.30
CA VAL A 11 8.73 -5.65 -16.16
C VAL A 11 9.26 -6.91 -15.50
N ILE A 12 10.54 -6.89 -15.13
CA ILE A 12 11.23 -8.02 -14.49
C ILE A 12 11.11 -7.90 -12.97
N PHE A 13 10.81 -9.03 -12.33
CA PHE A 13 10.72 -9.14 -10.88
C PHE A 13 11.67 -10.23 -10.39
N ASP A 14 12.76 -9.82 -9.74
CA ASP A 14 13.63 -10.71 -8.99
C ASP A 14 13.10 -10.94 -7.56
N ASP A 15 13.73 -11.84 -6.82
CA ASP A 15 13.31 -12.18 -5.46
C ASP A 15 13.44 -10.99 -4.51
N TYR A 16 14.48 -10.17 -4.70
CA TYR A 16 14.69 -8.98 -3.88
C TYR A 16 13.53 -7.98 -4.04
N LEU A 17 13.15 -7.66 -5.28
CA LEU A 17 12.06 -6.75 -5.60
C LEU A 17 10.72 -7.29 -5.09
N ARG A 18 10.44 -8.58 -5.31
CA ARG A 18 9.22 -9.22 -4.82
C ARG A 18 9.10 -9.12 -3.29
N GLN A 19 10.19 -9.38 -2.57
CA GLN A 19 10.21 -9.30 -1.11
C GLN A 19 9.97 -7.87 -0.61
N LYS A 20 10.47 -6.84 -1.30
CA LYS A 20 10.24 -5.45 -0.92
C LYS A 20 8.80 -5.01 -1.20
N LEU A 21 8.25 -5.37 -2.36
CA LEU A 21 6.86 -5.08 -2.71
C LEU A 21 5.88 -5.73 -1.73
N ALA A 22 6.10 -6.99 -1.37
CA ALA A 22 5.25 -7.69 -0.41
C ALA A 22 5.24 -7.05 0.98
N LYS A 23 6.36 -6.43 1.42
CA LYS A 23 6.41 -5.71 2.70
C LYS A 23 5.52 -4.46 2.68
N THR A 24 5.59 -3.68 1.61
CA THR A 24 4.74 -2.49 1.45
C THR A 24 3.27 -2.89 1.24
N GLU A 25 2.98 -3.96 0.50
CA GLU A 25 1.62 -4.47 0.34
C GLU A 25 1.00 -4.86 1.70
N ALA A 26 1.79 -5.50 2.58
CA ALA A 26 1.32 -5.86 3.92
C ALA A 26 0.94 -4.63 4.76
N GLU A 27 1.72 -3.54 4.67
CA GLU A 27 1.42 -2.26 5.32
C GLU A 27 0.14 -1.63 4.76
N LEU A 28 0.00 -1.55 3.43
CA LEU A 28 -1.20 -0.99 2.79
C LEU A 28 -2.48 -1.78 3.15
N LEU A 29 -2.38 -3.12 3.27
CA LEU A 29 -3.49 -3.94 3.72
C LEU A 29 -3.85 -3.70 5.19
N ALA A 30 -2.87 -3.37 6.03
CA ALA A 30 -3.10 -2.99 7.42
C ALA A 30 -3.76 -1.61 7.52
N GLU A 31 -3.30 -0.62 6.74
CA GLU A 31 -3.93 0.70 6.64
C GLU A 31 -5.38 0.59 6.17
N LYS A 32 -5.61 -0.17 5.11
CA LYS A 32 -6.95 -0.44 4.56
C LYS A 32 -7.91 -0.95 5.65
N LYS A 33 -7.46 -1.89 6.49
CA LYS A 33 -8.26 -2.40 7.62
C LYS A 33 -8.45 -1.38 8.72
N CYS A 34 -7.45 -0.54 8.99
CA CYS A 34 -7.57 0.54 9.95
C CYS A 34 -8.64 1.56 9.53
N VAL A 35 -8.75 1.83 8.23
CA VAL A 35 -9.78 2.73 7.67
C VAL A 35 -11.06 2.01 7.25
N ALA A 36 -11.31 0.76 7.67
CA ALA A 36 -12.50 -0.01 7.27
C ALA A 36 -13.83 0.71 7.60
N HIS A 37 -13.82 1.51 8.66
CA HIS A 37 -14.95 2.34 9.10
C HIS A 37 -15.26 3.53 8.18
N LEU A 38 -14.36 3.85 7.24
CA LEU A 38 -14.49 4.91 6.23
C LEU A 38 -14.72 4.35 4.82
N THR A 39 -14.32 3.11 4.57
CA THR A 39 -14.40 2.46 3.25
C THR A 39 -15.66 1.59 3.08
N GLY A 40 -16.45 1.43 4.14
CA GLY A 40 -17.65 0.57 4.11
C GLY A 40 -17.35 -0.92 4.31
N GLU A 41 -16.13 -1.27 4.72
CA GLU A 41 -15.72 -2.66 4.98
C GLU A 41 -16.02 -3.14 6.42
N GLY A 42 -16.46 -2.25 7.30
CA GLY A 42 -16.95 -2.60 8.64
C GLY A 42 -16.28 -1.81 9.76
N ILE A 43 -16.03 -2.47 10.89
CA ILE A 43 -15.35 -1.85 12.05
C ILE A 43 -13.84 -1.82 11.79
N ALA A 44 -13.20 -0.71 12.14
CA ALA A 44 -11.76 -0.52 12.05
C ALA A 44 -10.98 -1.52 12.91
N VAL A 45 -9.87 -2.03 12.35
CA VAL A 45 -8.82 -2.73 13.11
C VAL A 45 -7.48 -2.14 12.70
N CYS A 46 -6.84 -1.42 13.62
CA CYS A 46 -5.58 -0.73 13.40
C CYS A 46 -4.42 -1.49 14.05
N ASP A 47 -3.67 -2.22 13.23
CA ASP A 47 -2.42 -2.89 13.60
C ASP A 47 -1.32 -2.43 12.64
N LEU A 48 -0.93 -1.17 12.79
CA LEU A 48 0.06 -0.51 11.95
C LEU A 48 1.45 -0.60 12.60
N PRO A 49 2.53 -0.65 11.80
CA PRO A 49 3.86 -0.37 12.31
C PRO A 49 3.90 1.05 12.92
N GLY A 50 4.98 1.37 13.65
CA GLY A 50 5.24 2.75 14.11
C GLY A 50 5.36 3.73 12.92
N ASP A 51 5.77 4.96 13.18
CA ASP A 51 5.77 6.01 12.15
C ASP A 51 6.55 5.62 10.88
N THR A 52 5.82 5.44 9.77
CA THR A 52 6.34 5.19 8.42
C THR A 52 6.18 6.41 7.50
N MET A 53 5.74 7.56 8.04
CA MET A 53 5.70 8.82 7.33
C MET A 53 7.10 9.17 6.79
N LEU A 54 7.16 9.69 5.57
CA LEU A 54 8.43 10.01 4.95
C LEU A 54 9.11 11.16 5.71
N PRO A 55 10.44 11.09 5.93
CA PRO A 55 11.16 12.16 6.60
C PRO A 55 11.00 13.51 5.88
N GLY A 56 10.48 14.51 6.60
CA GLY A 56 10.31 15.88 6.10
C GLY A 56 8.91 16.23 5.60
N GLU A 57 7.97 15.29 5.63
CA GLU A 57 6.54 15.56 5.41
C GLU A 57 5.86 16.01 6.72
N MET A 58 4.83 16.87 6.61
CA MET A 58 3.98 17.36 7.72
C MET A 58 2.51 17.19 7.38
#